data_AF-A0A9X4BHQ4-F1
#
_entry.id   AF-A0A9X4BHQ4-F1
#
_cell.length_a   1.000
_cell.length_b   1.000
_cell.length_c   1.000
_cell.angle_alpha   90.00
_cell.angle_beta   90.00
_cell.angle_gamma   90.00
#
_symmetry.space_group_name_H-M   'P 1'
#
loop_
_entity.id
_entity.type
_entity.pdbx_description
1 polymer ?
#
loop_
_entity_poly.entity_id
_entity_poly.type
_entity_poly.pdbx_seq_one_letter_code
_entity_poly.pdbx_strand_id
1 'polypeptide(L)'
;MSLTRLVVRAIACDGKFLGPDAGGAWITVRDPATGVVYADQLVTGTSSGPADLMTVSQPRTTPVAPDADTPALDITIDLAQPTLLEISAEGPWKLQPQGIGMNRVVMTQTVLPGVGLVGEVLPGGIATGFQIQIPGLAVTLDAPIGKSGLSVDIGAYVSMMCGCKISTSPPWPDSDFVVTADVFHGDALIASVPMQLTSTPSQYSATYLPPQIPRGSLYTVRVRASQKSFPNSGVSNVVSFVAGW
;
A
#
# COMPACT_ATOMS: atom_id res chain seq x y z
N MET A 1 -24.88 21.09 -19.90
CA MET A 1 -23.82 20.08 -19.99
C MET A 1 -22.51 20.82 -19.99
N SER A 2 -21.72 20.63 -18.93
CA SER A 2 -20.45 21.32 -18.73
C SER A 2 -19.38 20.28 -18.47
N LEU A 3 -18.37 20.26 -19.33
CA LEU A 3 -17.22 19.39 -19.20
C LEU A 3 -16.50 19.69 -17.89
N THR A 4 -16.27 18.64 -17.12
CA THR A 4 -15.70 18.70 -15.77
C THR A 4 -14.49 17.78 -15.72
N ARG A 5 -13.29 18.36 -15.67
CA ARG A 5 -12.04 17.61 -15.63
C ARG A 5 -11.75 17.10 -14.21
N LEU A 6 -11.43 15.82 -14.07
CA LEU A 6 -11.04 15.19 -12.82
C LEU A 6 -9.62 14.65 -12.96
N VAL A 7 -8.75 15.01 -12.03
CA VAL A 7 -7.40 14.44 -11.91
C VAL A 7 -7.31 13.75 -10.57
N VAL A 8 -7.25 12.42 -10.54
CA VAL A 8 -7.19 11.63 -9.29
C VAL A 8 -5.86 10.91 -9.19
N ARG A 9 -5.22 10.98 -8.02
CA ARG A 9 -3.91 10.35 -7.76
C ARG A 9 -3.97 9.52 -6.47
N ALA A 10 -3.37 8.35 -6.47
CA ALA A 10 -3.18 7.55 -5.27
C ALA A 10 -1.82 7.83 -4.66
N ILE A 11 -1.77 8.09 -3.35
CA ILE A 11 -0.56 8.35 -2.59
C ILE A 11 -0.50 7.47 -1.35
N ALA A 12 0.66 6.90 -1.03
CA ALA A 12 0.81 6.12 0.19
C ALA A 12 0.80 7.03 1.43
N CYS A 13 0.20 6.60 2.54
CA CYS A 13 0.35 7.31 3.81
C CYS A 13 1.80 7.24 4.26
N ASP A 14 2.38 8.38 4.63
CA ASP A 14 3.82 8.54 4.89
C ASP A 14 4.70 8.08 3.71
N GLY A 15 4.21 8.21 2.49
CA GLY A 15 4.87 7.65 1.31
C GLY A 15 4.74 8.52 0.07
N LYS A 16 5.19 7.92 -1.04
CA LYS A 16 5.14 8.51 -2.37
C LYS A 16 3.83 8.19 -3.09
N PHE A 17 3.64 8.76 -4.28
CA PHE A 17 2.57 8.33 -5.19
C PHE A 17 2.74 6.85 -5.54
N LEU A 18 1.63 6.13 -5.75
CA LEU A 18 1.70 4.72 -6.14
C LEU A 18 2.12 4.59 -7.61
N GLY A 19 3.43 4.63 -7.83
CA GLY A 19 4.09 4.50 -9.13
C GLY A 19 4.35 3.06 -9.57
N PRO A 20 5.25 2.86 -10.54
CA PRO A 20 5.60 1.54 -11.09
C PRO A 20 6.15 0.54 -10.04
N ASP A 21 6.81 1.03 -9.00
CA ASP A 21 7.34 0.20 -7.92
C ASP A 21 6.23 -0.49 -7.11
N ALA A 22 5.11 0.20 -6.93
CA ALA A 22 3.88 -0.31 -6.33
C ALA A 22 3.01 -1.11 -7.33
N GLY A 23 3.27 -0.98 -8.63
CA GLY A 23 2.37 -1.48 -9.68
C GLY A 23 1.15 -0.61 -9.91
N GLY A 24 1.17 0.64 -9.47
CA GLY A 24 0.05 1.56 -9.63
C GLY A 24 -1.08 1.36 -8.62
N ALA A 25 -2.16 2.11 -8.87
CA ALA A 25 -3.42 1.98 -8.18
C ALA A 25 -4.57 1.83 -9.17
N TRP A 26 -5.50 0.94 -8.87
CA TRP A 26 -6.77 0.85 -9.59
C TRP A 26 -7.70 1.93 -9.08
N ILE A 27 -8.09 2.85 -9.95
CA ILE A 27 -8.94 3.99 -9.60
C ILE A 27 -10.29 3.83 -10.28
N THR A 28 -11.34 3.91 -9.48
CA THR A 28 -12.73 3.88 -9.93
C THR A 28 -13.41 5.20 -9.55
N VAL A 29 -14.13 5.82 -10.49
CA VAL A 29 -14.97 6.99 -10.26
C VAL A 29 -16.39 6.63 -10.67
N ARG A 30 -17.34 6.70 -9.75
CA ARG A 30 -18.75 6.39 -10.02
C ARG A 30 -19.71 7.34 -9.33
N ASP A 31 -20.90 7.46 -9.89
CA ASP A 31 -22.06 8.02 -9.19
C ASP A 31 -22.79 6.86 -8.47
N PRO A 32 -22.77 6.81 -7.13
CA PRO A 32 -23.43 5.74 -6.39
C PRO A 32 -24.96 5.82 -6.44
N ALA A 33 -25.55 6.99 -6.75
CA ALA A 33 -27.00 7.15 -6.82
C ALA A 33 -27.57 6.58 -8.13
N THR A 34 -26.82 6.69 -9.22
CA THR A 34 -27.25 6.20 -10.56
C THR A 34 -26.57 4.90 -10.97
N GLY A 35 -25.44 4.53 -10.33
CA GLY A 35 -24.61 3.39 -10.71
C GLY A 35 -23.70 3.67 -11.91
N VAL A 36 -23.70 4.88 -12.47
CA VAL A 36 -22.84 5.25 -13.61
C VAL A 36 -21.38 5.21 -13.17
N VAL A 37 -20.56 4.45 -13.91
CA VAL A 37 -19.10 4.42 -13.75
C VAL A 37 -18.47 5.32 -14.82
N TYR A 38 -17.78 6.35 -14.38
CA TYR A 38 -17.09 7.30 -15.27
C TYR A 38 -15.67 6.86 -15.62
N ALA A 39 -15.03 6.12 -14.71
CA ALA A 39 -13.73 5.52 -14.95
C ALA A 39 -13.53 4.29 -14.05
N ASP A 40 -12.79 3.32 -14.57
CA ASP A 40 -12.38 2.12 -13.86
C ASP A 40 -11.08 1.62 -14.51
N GLN A 41 -9.93 2.06 -13.98
CA GLN A 41 -8.64 1.84 -14.64
C GLN A 41 -7.47 1.72 -13.67
N LEU A 42 -6.52 0.87 -14.02
CA LEU A 42 -5.21 0.83 -13.39
C LEU A 42 -4.35 2.02 -13.86
N VAL A 43 -3.83 2.78 -12.91
CA VAL A 43 -2.98 3.95 -13.14
C VAL A 43 -1.61 3.72 -12.51
N THR A 44 -0.57 3.64 -13.35
CA THR A 44 0.80 3.32 -12.90
C THR A 44 1.79 4.46 -13.08
N GLY A 45 1.62 5.31 -14.11
CA GLY A 45 2.63 6.28 -14.51
C GLY A 45 3.99 5.64 -14.80
N THR A 46 5.05 6.46 -14.76
CA THR A 46 6.46 6.05 -14.89
C THR A 46 7.33 6.59 -13.74
N SER A 47 6.79 7.47 -12.90
CA SER A 47 7.41 8.03 -11.69
C SER A 47 6.54 7.79 -10.46
N SER A 48 7.12 7.91 -9.26
CA SER A 48 6.40 7.95 -7.97
C SER A 48 6.35 9.38 -7.40
N GLY A 49 6.55 10.39 -8.25
CA GLY A 49 6.70 11.78 -7.88
C GLY A 49 8.16 12.26 -7.87
N PRO A 50 8.37 13.57 -7.61
CA PRO A 50 9.70 14.17 -7.62
C PRO A 50 10.71 13.44 -6.74
N ALA A 51 11.99 13.49 -7.12
CA ALA A 51 13.05 12.75 -6.42
C ALA A 51 13.16 13.15 -4.94
N ASP A 52 12.92 14.42 -4.63
CA ASP A 52 12.99 15.03 -3.31
C ASP A 52 11.66 14.99 -2.53
N LEU A 53 10.63 14.30 -3.04
CA LEU A 53 9.30 14.25 -2.45
C LEU A 53 9.27 13.84 -0.97
N MET A 54 10.20 12.99 -0.53
CA MET A 54 10.29 12.57 0.88
C MET A 54 11.13 13.49 1.77
N THR A 55 11.80 14.48 1.18
CA THR A 55 12.71 15.39 1.89
C THR A 55 12.28 16.85 1.81
N VAL A 56 11.33 17.17 0.92
CA VAL A 56 10.80 18.52 0.77
C VAL A 56 10.03 18.95 2.02
N SER A 57 10.33 20.15 2.51
CA SER A 57 9.58 20.80 3.58
C SER A 57 8.66 21.84 2.97
N GLN A 58 7.36 21.73 3.24
CA GLN A 58 6.35 22.64 2.70
C GLN A 58 5.24 22.94 3.71
N PRO A 59 4.60 24.12 3.64
CA PRO A 59 3.42 24.42 4.45
C PRO A 59 2.30 23.41 4.23
N ARG A 60 1.46 23.18 5.25
CA ARG A 60 0.28 22.31 5.15
C ARG A 60 -0.69 22.73 4.04
N THR A 61 -0.71 24.01 3.68
CA THR A 61 -1.57 24.57 2.64
C THR A 61 -1.02 24.37 1.22
N THR A 62 0.19 23.84 1.09
CA THR A 62 0.80 23.54 -0.21
C THR A 62 0.48 22.09 -0.57
N PRO A 63 -0.19 21.83 -1.71
CA PRO A 63 -0.45 20.47 -2.16
C PRO A 63 0.85 19.70 -2.38
N VAL A 64 0.80 18.38 -2.24
CA VAL A 64 1.93 17.52 -2.62
C VAL A 64 2.11 17.58 -4.14
N ALA A 65 3.25 18.10 -4.60
CA ALA A 65 3.51 18.31 -6.01
C ALA A 65 3.83 17.00 -6.74
N PRO A 66 3.09 16.65 -7.81
CA PRO A 66 3.49 15.61 -8.76
C PRO A 66 4.47 16.14 -9.81
N ASP A 67 5.18 15.24 -10.46
CA ASP A 67 5.86 15.49 -11.74
C ASP A 67 4.96 15.04 -12.92
N ALA A 68 5.43 15.24 -14.16
CA ALA A 68 4.67 14.89 -15.37
C ALA A 68 4.44 13.38 -15.52
N ASP A 69 5.32 12.58 -14.92
CA ASP A 69 5.38 11.13 -15.02
C ASP A 69 4.64 10.43 -13.86
N THR A 70 4.14 11.22 -12.90
CA THR A 70 3.42 10.74 -11.72
C THR A 70 2.05 10.20 -12.14
N PRO A 71 1.62 9.02 -11.68
CA PRO A 71 0.31 8.45 -12.01
C PRO A 71 -0.85 9.39 -11.71
N ALA A 72 -1.74 9.54 -12.69
CA ALA A 72 -3.03 10.21 -12.58
C ALA A 72 -4.10 9.54 -13.44
N LEU A 73 -5.29 9.36 -12.88
CA LEU A 73 -6.51 9.27 -13.66
C LEU A 73 -6.89 10.69 -14.07
N ASP A 74 -6.71 11.05 -15.34
CA ASP A 74 -7.09 12.36 -15.89
C ASP A 74 -8.21 12.17 -16.92
N ILE A 75 -9.44 12.47 -16.51
CA ILE A 75 -10.65 12.28 -17.31
C ILE A 75 -11.46 13.56 -17.36
N THR A 76 -12.29 13.69 -18.37
CA THR A 76 -13.30 14.76 -18.44
C THR A 76 -14.66 14.12 -18.54
N ILE A 77 -15.55 14.48 -17.62
CA ILE A 77 -16.91 13.95 -17.53
C ILE A 77 -17.92 15.08 -17.73
N ASP A 78 -19.09 14.75 -18.26
CA ASP A 78 -20.19 15.71 -18.39
C ASP A 78 -21.14 15.54 -17.21
N LEU A 79 -21.30 16.60 -16.42
CA LEU A 79 -22.23 16.65 -15.30
C LEU A 79 -23.34 17.66 -15.60
N ALA A 80 -24.59 17.23 -15.45
CA ALA A 80 -25.76 18.08 -15.64
C ALA A 80 -26.16 18.86 -14.37
N GLN A 81 -25.80 18.34 -13.21
CA GLN A 81 -26.13 18.89 -11.89
C GLN A 81 -24.99 18.58 -10.90
N PRO A 82 -24.96 19.21 -9.72
CA PRO A 82 -24.08 18.79 -8.63
C PRO A 82 -24.27 17.30 -8.33
N THR A 83 -23.18 16.53 -8.38
CA THR A 83 -23.21 15.07 -8.20
C THR A 83 -22.24 14.68 -7.10
N LEU A 84 -22.69 13.82 -6.17
CA LEU A 84 -21.81 13.17 -5.21
C LEU A 84 -21.13 11.99 -5.91
N LEU A 85 -19.83 12.10 -6.18
CA LEU A 85 -19.05 11.01 -6.77
C LEU A 85 -18.42 10.17 -5.67
N GLU A 86 -18.47 8.85 -5.82
CA GLU A 86 -17.63 7.91 -5.09
C GLU A 86 -16.36 7.67 -5.91
N ILE A 87 -15.21 7.93 -5.29
CA ILE A 87 -13.89 7.74 -5.87
C ILE A 87 -13.14 6.73 -5.00
N SER A 88 -12.74 5.61 -5.58
CA SER A 88 -11.94 4.61 -4.88
C SER A 88 -10.57 4.43 -5.52
N ALA A 89 -9.56 4.18 -4.69
CA ALA A 89 -8.23 3.78 -5.09
C ALA A 89 -7.84 2.49 -4.37
N GLU A 90 -7.33 1.50 -5.13
CA GLU A 90 -6.91 0.19 -4.62
C GLU A 90 -5.50 -0.15 -5.09
N GLY A 91 -4.64 -0.61 -4.18
CA GLY A 91 -3.29 -1.06 -4.47
C GLY A 91 -2.52 -1.43 -3.20
N PRO A 92 -1.22 -1.77 -3.28
CA PRO A 92 -0.38 -1.88 -4.49
C PRO A 92 -0.58 -3.19 -5.26
N TRP A 93 -0.65 -3.12 -6.60
CA TRP A 93 -0.92 -4.30 -7.45
C TRP A 93 0.30 -5.17 -7.76
N LYS A 94 1.51 -4.61 -7.78
CA LYS A 94 2.75 -5.38 -8.05
C LYS A 94 3.24 -6.15 -6.83
N LEU A 95 3.03 -5.59 -5.64
CA LEU A 95 3.57 -6.13 -4.38
C LEU A 95 2.67 -7.21 -3.78
N GLN A 96 1.38 -7.23 -4.16
CA GLN A 96 0.38 -8.13 -3.61
C GLN A 96 -0.44 -8.81 -4.72
N PRO A 97 0.20 -9.65 -5.57
CA PRO A 97 -0.42 -10.20 -6.77
C PRO A 97 -1.63 -11.11 -6.51
N GLN A 98 -1.88 -11.52 -5.27
CA GLN A 98 -3.03 -12.36 -4.88
C GLN A 98 -4.13 -11.59 -4.12
N GLY A 99 -4.08 -10.26 -4.06
CA GLY A 99 -5.10 -9.46 -3.35
C GLY A 99 -4.90 -9.32 -1.85
N ILE A 100 -4.13 -10.22 -1.22
CA ILE A 100 -3.88 -10.19 0.22
C ILE A 100 -3.00 -8.97 0.54
N GLY A 101 -3.42 -8.08 1.44
CA GLY A 101 -2.66 -6.87 1.76
C GLY A 101 -2.75 -5.74 0.74
N MET A 102 -3.61 -5.86 -0.29
CA MET A 102 -4.09 -4.71 -1.05
C MET A 102 -5.05 -3.90 -0.19
N ASN A 103 -4.84 -2.60 -0.12
CA ASN A 103 -5.75 -1.71 0.59
C ASN A 103 -6.58 -0.92 -0.42
N ARG A 104 -7.85 -0.76 -0.08
CA ARG A 104 -8.81 0.02 -0.83
C ARG A 104 -9.30 1.17 0.03
N VAL A 105 -9.22 2.38 -0.51
CA VAL A 105 -9.80 3.58 0.10
C VAL A 105 -10.92 4.07 -0.78
N VAL A 106 -12.04 4.42 -0.17
CA VAL A 106 -13.23 4.96 -0.83
C VAL A 106 -13.53 6.31 -0.21
N MET A 107 -13.64 7.34 -1.05
CA MET A 107 -14.01 8.69 -0.64
C MET A 107 -15.19 9.16 -1.47
N THR A 108 -16.03 10.01 -0.90
CA THR A 108 -17.09 10.68 -1.64
C THR A 108 -16.81 12.17 -1.75
N GLN A 109 -16.97 12.75 -2.94
CA GLN A 109 -16.75 14.16 -3.21
C GLN A 109 -17.90 14.73 -4.03
N THR A 110 -18.50 15.82 -3.56
CA THR A 110 -19.46 16.59 -4.37
C THR A 110 -18.69 17.34 -5.44
N VAL A 111 -19.07 17.11 -6.70
CA VAL A 111 -18.50 17.78 -7.88
C VAL A 111 -19.58 18.59 -8.57
N LEU A 112 -19.26 19.84 -8.91
CA LEU A 112 -20.17 20.75 -9.59
C LEU A 112 -19.87 20.74 -11.10
N PRO A 113 -20.89 20.89 -11.97
CA PRO A 113 -20.68 21.05 -13.40
C PRO A 113 -19.70 22.19 -13.72
N GLY A 114 -18.63 21.88 -14.46
CA GLY A 114 -17.58 22.83 -14.84
C GLY A 114 -16.55 23.13 -13.75
N VAL A 115 -16.72 22.60 -12.52
CA VAL A 115 -15.77 22.74 -11.42
C VAL A 115 -15.05 21.41 -11.20
N GLY A 116 -13.91 21.28 -11.86
CA GLY A 116 -13.11 20.05 -11.85
C GLY A 116 -12.36 19.79 -10.54
N LEU A 117 -11.88 18.55 -10.40
CA LEU A 117 -10.99 18.12 -9.31
C LEU A 117 -9.53 18.14 -9.77
N VAL A 118 -9.08 19.30 -10.25
CA VAL A 118 -7.73 19.48 -10.81
C VAL A 118 -6.71 20.02 -9.80
N GLY A 119 -7.18 20.67 -8.74
CA GLY A 119 -6.31 21.35 -7.78
C GLY A 119 -5.50 22.49 -8.42
N GLU A 120 -4.35 22.81 -7.84
CA GLU A 120 -3.38 23.73 -8.43
C GLU A 120 -2.79 23.14 -9.72
N VAL A 121 -2.57 24.01 -10.72
CA VAL A 121 -1.88 23.67 -11.97
C VAL A 121 -0.47 24.24 -11.91
N LEU A 122 0.50 23.34 -11.78
CA LEU A 122 1.93 23.64 -11.72
C LEU A 122 2.48 24.02 -13.11
N PRO A 123 3.68 24.63 -13.19
CA PRO A 123 4.38 24.83 -14.45
C PRO A 123 4.41 23.55 -15.30
N GLY A 124 4.16 23.69 -16.61
CA GLY A 124 4.01 22.54 -17.51
C GLY A 124 2.59 21.96 -17.57
N GLY A 125 1.60 22.57 -16.91
CA GLY A 125 0.20 22.17 -17.00
C GLY A 125 -0.15 20.97 -16.11
N ILE A 126 0.72 20.63 -15.16
CA ILE A 126 0.57 19.46 -14.30
C ILE A 126 -0.38 19.79 -13.15
N ALA A 127 -1.52 19.13 -13.12
CA ALA A 127 -2.50 19.25 -12.05
C ALA A 127 -2.08 18.43 -10.83
N THR A 128 -2.13 19.06 -9.65
CA THR A 128 -1.94 18.39 -8.34
C THR A 128 -2.99 17.32 -8.07
N GLY A 129 -4.22 17.57 -8.54
CA GLY A 129 -5.33 16.63 -8.50
C GLY A 129 -5.90 16.34 -7.12
N PHE A 130 -7.00 15.59 -7.10
CA PHE A 130 -7.57 14.98 -5.91
C PHE A 130 -6.71 13.78 -5.47
N GLN A 131 -6.07 13.89 -4.32
CA GLN A 131 -5.15 12.88 -3.81
C GLN A 131 -5.85 11.97 -2.81
N ILE A 132 -5.90 10.67 -3.13
CA ILE A 132 -6.44 9.64 -2.25
C ILE A 132 -5.27 8.98 -1.54
N GLN A 133 -5.20 9.20 -0.22
CA GLN A 133 -4.18 8.58 0.60
C GLN A 133 -4.57 7.14 0.95
N ILE A 134 -3.70 6.19 0.65
CA ILE A 134 -3.83 4.77 0.97
C ILE A 134 -2.89 4.45 2.15
N PRO A 135 -3.41 4.26 3.37
CA PRO A 135 -2.61 3.77 4.49
C PRO A 135 -2.27 2.29 4.30
N GLY A 136 -1.19 1.82 4.90
CA GLY A 136 -0.84 0.40 4.96
C GLY A 136 0.64 0.09 4.86
N LEU A 137 0.95 -1.20 4.96
CA LEU A 137 2.24 -1.78 4.60
C LEU A 137 2.01 -2.97 3.69
N ALA A 138 2.83 -3.12 2.65
CA ALA A 138 2.86 -4.34 1.86
C ALA A 138 3.72 -5.37 2.59
N VAL A 139 3.13 -6.50 2.96
CA VAL A 139 3.79 -7.58 3.69
C VAL A 139 3.66 -8.88 2.88
N THR A 140 4.79 -9.49 2.54
CA THR A 140 4.83 -10.75 1.80
C THR A 140 5.65 -11.75 2.59
N LEU A 141 5.05 -12.89 2.94
CA LEU A 141 5.73 -13.96 3.66
C LEU A 141 6.46 -14.86 2.66
N ASP A 142 7.72 -15.17 2.95
CA ASP A 142 8.51 -16.05 2.12
C ASP A 142 7.94 -17.47 2.17
N ALA A 143 7.82 -18.09 1.00
CA ALA A 143 7.35 -19.47 0.85
C ALA A 143 8.28 -20.26 -0.09
N PRO A 144 8.59 -21.53 0.22
CA PRO A 144 8.20 -22.28 1.41
C PRO A 144 8.93 -21.79 2.68
N ILE A 145 8.35 -22.04 3.85
CA ILE A 145 9.00 -21.75 5.14
C ILE A 145 10.24 -22.64 5.31
N GLY A 146 11.37 -22.01 5.63
CA GLY A 146 12.66 -22.67 5.83
C GLY A 146 12.67 -23.53 7.09
N LYS A 147 13.37 -24.66 7.03
CA LYS A 147 13.43 -25.66 8.11
C LYS A 147 14.83 -26.24 8.22
N SER A 148 15.39 -26.23 9.42
CA SER A 148 16.73 -26.78 9.68
C SER A 148 16.82 -27.38 11.08
N GLY A 149 16.86 -28.72 11.18
CA GLY A 149 16.71 -29.40 12.47
C GLY A 149 15.43 -28.93 13.16
N LEU A 150 15.43 -28.62 14.45
CA LEU A 150 14.22 -28.11 15.12
C LEU A 150 13.86 -26.65 14.79
N SER A 151 14.67 -25.95 13.99
CA SER A 151 14.47 -24.55 13.63
C SER A 151 13.46 -24.36 12.50
N VAL A 152 12.62 -23.34 12.65
CA VAL A 152 11.77 -22.81 11.59
C VAL A 152 12.24 -21.39 11.26
N ASP A 153 12.74 -21.20 10.04
CA ASP A 153 13.26 -19.93 9.58
C ASP A 153 12.16 -19.21 8.77
N ILE A 154 11.75 -18.05 9.29
CA ILE A 154 10.63 -17.26 8.78
C ILE A 154 11.22 -15.99 8.17
N GLY A 155 11.09 -15.84 6.86
CA GLY A 155 11.47 -14.63 6.13
C GLY A 155 10.23 -13.88 5.63
N ALA A 156 10.32 -12.56 5.54
CA ALA A 156 9.28 -11.75 4.93
C ALA A 156 9.83 -10.46 4.33
N TYR A 157 9.17 -10.00 3.26
CA TYR A 157 9.37 -8.68 2.69
C TYR A 157 8.31 -7.71 3.22
N VAL A 158 8.73 -6.56 3.77
CA VAL A 158 7.86 -5.51 4.28
C VAL A 158 8.26 -4.16 3.69
N SER A 159 7.32 -3.47 3.06
CA SER A 159 7.56 -2.14 2.47
C SER A 159 6.37 -1.20 2.67
N MET A 160 6.63 0.09 2.43
CA MET A 160 5.55 1.09 2.33
C MET A 160 4.66 0.78 1.12
N MET A 161 3.41 1.24 1.11
CA MET A 161 2.47 0.98 -0.01
C MET A 161 2.97 1.51 -1.37
N CYS A 162 3.88 2.49 -1.38
CA CYS A 162 4.56 2.96 -2.59
C CYS A 162 5.64 2.00 -3.12
N GLY A 163 5.88 0.86 -2.48
CA GLY A 163 7.02 -0.03 -2.72
C GLY A 163 8.33 0.48 -2.15
N CYS A 164 8.28 1.57 -1.39
CA CYS A 164 9.46 2.19 -0.84
C CYS A 164 10.07 1.36 0.30
N LYS A 165 11.39 1.26 0.31
CA LYS A 165 12.14 0.34 1.17
C LYS A 165 12.22 0.84 2.62
N ILE A 166 12.06 -0.07 3.57
CA ILE A 166 12.38 0.15 4.98
C ILE A 166 13.85 -0.23 5.21
N SER A 167 14.60 0.61 5.92
CA SER A 167 16.05 0.43 6.10
C SER A 167 16.50 0.89 7.48
N THR A 168 17.80 0.85 7.78
CA THR A 168 18.33 1.43 9.03
C THR A 168 18.46 2.95 9.00
N SER A 169 18.23 3.59 7.84
CA SER A 169 18.32 5.04 7.68
C SER A 169 17.01 5.67 7.18
N PRO A 170 16.88 7.01 7.23
CA PRO A 170 15.74 7.71 6.66
C PRO A 170 15.50 7.39 5.17
N PRO A 171 14.29 7.63 4.65
CA PRO A 171 13.15 8.26 5.32
C PRO A 171 12.34 7.31 6.21
N TRP A 172 12.44 5.99 6.01
CA TRP A 172 11.73 4.98 6.81
C TRP A 172 12.74 4.11 7.58
N PRO A 173 13.20 4.57 8.76
CA PRO A 173 14.07 3.77 9.62
C PRO A 173 13.28 2.62 10.26
N ASP A 174 13.84 1.42 10.27
CA ASP A 174 13.27 0.19 10.84
C ASP A 174 12.87 0.34 12.32
N SER A 175 13.56 1.22 13.06
CA SER A 175 13.21 1.54 14.43
C SER A 175 11.79 2.12 14.61
N ASP A 176 11.18 2.62 13.54
CA ASP A 176 9.79 3.09 13.50
C ASP A 176 8.77 1.97 13.21
N PHE A 177 9.23 0.75 12.90
CA PHE A 177 8.38 -0.37 12.55
C PHE A 177 8.39 -1.46 13.63
N VAL A 178 7.32 -2.24 13.67
CA VAL A 178 7.20 -3.46 14.48
C VAL A 178 6.76 -4.57 13.55
N VAL A 179 7.59 -5.60 13.39
CA VAL A 179 7.32 -6.76 12.53
C VAL A 179 7.33 -8.03 13.36
N THR A 180 6.28 -8.84 13.24
CA THR A 180 6.10 -10.06 14.03
C THR A 180 5.58 -11.19 13.15
N ALA A 181 6.13 -12.39 13.34
CA ALA A 181 5.62 -13.63 12.79
C ALA A 181 4.73 -14.34 13.82
N ASP A 182 3.45 -14.48 13.52
CA ASP A 182 2.52 -15.32 14.28
C ASP A 182 2.58 -16.76 13.77
N VAL A 183 2.74 -17.71 14.69
CA VAL A 183 2.71 -19.14 14.42
C VAL A 183 1.45 -19.73 15.05
N PHE A 184 0.68 -20.48 14.25
CA PHE A 184 -0.57 -21.11 14.67
C PHE A 184 -0.50 -22.63 14.53
N HIS A 185 -1.24 -23.32 15.41
CA HIS A 185 -1.59 -24.74 15.28
C HIS A 185 -3.12 -24.84 15.26
N GLY A 186 -3.68 -25.18 14.09
CA GLY A 186 -5.09 -24.90 13.83
C GLY A 186 -5.34 -23.39 13.92
N ASP A 187 -6.35 -22.98 14.69
CA ASP A 187 -6.68 -21.56 14.91
C ASP A 187 -6.00 -20.97 16.16
N ALA A 188 -5.30 -21.79 16.94
CA ALA A 188 -4.65 -21.35 18.16
C ALA A 188 -3.32 -20.66 17.84
N LEU A 189 -3.18 -19.39 18.22
CA LEU A 189 -1.91 -18.68 18.23
C LEU A 189 -1.00 -19.28 19.32
N ILE A 190 0.09 -19.92 18.92
CA ILE A 190 1.00 -20.59 19.85
C ILE A 190 2.30 -19.79 20.08
N ALA A 191 2.64 -18.88 19.17
CA ALA A 191 3.77 -17.98 19.33
C ALA A 191 3.61 -16.72 18.48
N SER A 192 4.12 -15.60 18.98
CA SER A 192 4.39 -14.40 18.20
C SER A 192 5.87 -14.06 18.34
N VAL A 193 6.62 -14.17 17.24
CA VAL A 193 8.07 -14.03 17.21
C VAL A 193 8.42 -12.67 16.61
N PRO A 194 9.12 -11.79 17.35
CA PRO A 194 9.65 -10.56 16.77
C PRO A 194 10.59 -10.86 15.60
N MET A 195 10.42 -10.16 14.48
CA MET A 195 11.29 -10.27 13.32
C MET A 195 12.26 -9.09 13.28
N GLN A 196 13.46 -9.33 12.78
CA GLN A 196 14.50 -8.31 12.65
C GLN A 196 14.80 -8.02 11.18
N LEU A 197 15.04 -6.75 10.87
CA LEU A 197 15.53 -6.35 9.55
C LEU A 197 16.90 -7.00 9.30
N THR A 198 17.06 -7.57 8.10
CA THR A 198 18.33 -8.14 7.64
C THR A 198 19.25 -7.05 7.06
N SER A 199 20.39 -7.44 6.52
CA SER A 199 21.23 -6.51 5.74
C SER A 199 20.58 -6.02 4.44
N THR A 200 19.53 -6.71 3.96
CA THR A 200 18.78 -6.32 2.78
C THR A 200 17.59 -5.45 3.21
N PRO A 201 17.44 -4.21 2.70
CA PRO A 201 16.30 -3.36 3.03
C PRO A 201 14.97 -4.06 2.76
N SER A 202 13.98 -3.80 3.60
CA SER A 202 12.65 -4.42 3.59
C SER A 202 12.62 -5.93 3.83
N GLN A 203 13.75 -6.63 3.96
CA GLN A 203 13.76 -8.06 4.24
C GLN A 203 13.91 -8.28 5.75
N TYR A 204 12.94 -8.98 6.34
CA TYR A 204 12.87 -9.34 7.74
C TYR A 204 13.08 -10.84 7.92
N SER A 205 13.65 -11.23 9.06
CA SER A 205 13.82 -12.64 9.41
C SER A 205 13.57 -12.89 10.90
N ALA A 206 13.08 -14.09 11.21
CA ALA A 206 13.01 -14.63 12.55
C ALA A 206 13.29 -16.14 12.52
N THR A 207 13.91 -16.64 13.58
CA THR A 207 14.04 -18.08 13.83
C THR A 207 13.10 -18.44 14.97
N TYR A 208 12.20 -19.39 14.72
CA TYR A 208 11.31 -19.95 15.72
C TYR A 208 11.82 -21.34 16.14
N LEU A 209 12.08 -21.49 17.45
CA LEU A 209 12.44 -22.75 18.09
C LEU A 209 11.23 -23.26 18.90
N PRO A 210 10.47 -24.23 18.38
CA PRO A 210 9.27 -24.70 19.03
C PRO A 210 9.59 -25.57 20.24
N PRO A 211 9.03 -25.29 21.44
CA PRO A 211 9.31 -26.10 22.63
C PRO A 211 8.64 -27.48 22.57
N GLN A 212 7.44 -27.58 21.96
CA GLN A 212 6.73 -28.82 21.71
C GLN A 212 5.91 -28.70 20.42
N ILE A 213 6.40 -29.34 19.35
CA ILE A 213 5.66 -29.49 18.11
C ILE A 213 5.46 -30.99 17.87
N PRO A 214 4.22 -31.50 17.85
CA PRO A 214 4.00 -32.89 17.48
C PRO A 214 4.45 -33.13 16.04
N ARG A 215 5.23 -34.20 15.85
CA ARG A 215 5.69 -34.63 14.54
C ARG A 215 4.50 -34.81 13.59
N GLY A 216 4.60 -34.27 12.38
CA GLY A 216 3.55 -34.36 11.37
C GLY A 216 2.40 -33.36 11.54
N SER A 217 2.38 -32.54 12.60
CA SER A 217 1.38 -31.48 12.74
C SER A 217 1.57 -30.40 11.68
N LEU A 218 0.44 -29.88 11.19
CA LEU A 218 0.37 -28.74 10.28
C LEU A 218 0.33 -27.43 11.09
N TYR A 219 1.26 -26.55 10.79
CA TYR A 219 1.32 -25.20 11.34
C TYR A 219 1.09 -24.19 10.24
N THR A 220 0.65 -23.00 10.63
CA THR A 220 0.56 -21.87 9.72
C THR A 220 1.28 -20.66 10.29
N VAL A 221 1.83 -19.83 9.40
CA VAL A 221 2.52 -18.59 9.75
C VAL A 221 1.86 -17.43 9.05
N ARG A 222 1.72 -16.32 9.77
CA ARG A 222 1.34 -15.02 9.22
C ARG A 222 2.27 -13.94 9.77
N VAL A 223 2.74 -13.05 8.92
CA VAL A 223 3.52 -11.88 9.33
C VAL A 223 2.59 -10.68 9.44
N ARG A 224 2.78 -9.89 10.48
CA ARG A 224 2.11 -8.61 10.72
C ARG A 224 3.18 -7.53 10.82
N ALA A 225 2.89 -6.35 10.27
CA ALA A 225 3.73 -5.17 10.41
C ALA A 225 2.89 -3.95 10.78
N SER A 226 3.48 -3.03 11.55
CA SER A 226 2.91 -1.72 11.85
C SER A 226 3.99 -0.65 11.95
N GLN A 227 3.67 0.58 11.58
CA GLN A 227 4.48 1.76 11.81
C GLN A 227 4.03 2.49 13.08
N LYS A 228 4.96 3.08 13.85
CA LYS A 228 4.65 3.77 15.10
C LYS A 228 4.22 5.23 14.86
N SER A 229 4.87 5.91 13.94
CA SER A 229 4.64 7.34 13.67
C SER A 229 3.39 7.63 12.81
N PHE A 230 2.97 6.67 11.98
CA PHE A 230 1.80 6.78 11.09
C PHE A 230 0.90 5.54 11.19
N PRO A 231 -0.40 5.65 10.85
CA PRO A 231 -1.37 4.55 10.96
C PRO A 231 -1.21 3.48 9.85
N ASN A 232 0.03 3.14 9.51
CA ASN A 232 0.35 2.12 8.53
C ASN A 232 0.42 0.74 9.21
N SER A 233 -0.34 -0.21 8.69
CA SER A 233 -0.27 -1.62 9.10
C SER A 233 -0.53 -2.55 7.92
N GLY A 234 -0.04 -3.77 8.03
CA GLY A 234 -0.18 -4.77 6.98
C GLY A 234 -0.06 -6.19 7.52
N VAL A 235 -0.62 -7.13 6.78
CA VAL A 235 -0.53 -8.56 7.08
C VAL A 235 -0.18 -9.33 5.83
N SER A 236 0.61 -10.39 5.97
CA SER A 236 0.91 -11.30 4.86
C SER A 236 -0.24 -12.27 4.60
N ASN A 237 -0.12 -12.98 3.49
CA ASN A 237 -0.75 -14.28 3.32
C ASN A 237 -0.33 -15.27 4.42
N VAL A 238 -1.11 -16.34 4.54
CA VAL A 238 -0.81 -17.44 5.46
C VAL A 238 -0.04 -18.52 4.71
N VAL A 239 1.11 -18.95 5.23
CA VAL A 239 1.90 -20.04 4.66
C VAL A 239 1.94 -21.20 5.65
N SER A 240 1.68 -22.40 5.16
CA SER A 240 1.64 -23.61 5.98
C SER A 240 2.97 -24.35 5.97
N PHE A 241 3.29 -25.03 7.06
CA PHE A 241 4.43 -25.94 7.13
C PHE A 241 4.14 -27.15 8.02
N VAL A 242 4.64 -28.33 7.62
CA VAL A 242 4.52 -29.57 8.42
C VAL A 242 5.73 -29.79 9.30
N ALA A 243 5.54 -30.10 10.57
CA ALA A 243 6.62 -30.48 11.47
C ALA A 243 7.33 -31.77 11.04
N GLY A 244 8.64 -31.71 10.77
CA GLY A 244 9.40 -32.84 10.22
C GLY A 244 10.07 -33.76 11.25
N TRP A 245 10.07 -33.38 12.52
CA TRP A 245 10.92 -33.92 13.58
C TRP A 245 10.08 -34.65 14.64
#